data_AF-A0A699WM06-F1
#
_entry.id   AF-A0A699WM06-F1
#
_cell.length_a   1.000
_cell.length_b   1.000
_cell.length_c   1.000
_cell.angle_alpha   90.00
_cell.angle_beta   90.00
_cell.angle_gamma   90.00
#
_symmetry.space_group_name_H-M   'P 1'
#
loop_
_entity.id
_entity.type
_entity.pdbx_description
1 polymer ?
#
loop_
_entity_poly.entity_id
_entity_poly.type
_entity_poly.pdbx_seq_one_letter_code
_entity_poly.pdbx_strand_id
1 'polypeptide(L)'
;KGWVKHLPLAEFSYNNSYHASIKATPYEALYGRKCRSPVCWAEVRESQLTGPELIQETMEKIVLIKQRMQAAQDRQKNYADRKRKPMEFEIRDRVMLKVSPWKGVV
;
A
#
# COMPACT_ATOMS: atom_id res chain seq x y z
N LYS A 1 4.18 7.35 27.77
CA LYS A 1 2.88 6.80 27.30
C LYS A 1 2.00 7.88 26.63
N GLY A 2 2.57 8.73 25.76
CA GLY A 2 1.84 9.85 25.16
C GLY A 2 1.36 9.62 23.72
N TRP A 3 1.81 8.57 23.05
CA TRP A 3 1.50 8.31 21.63
C TRP A 3 0.12 7.66 21.43
N VAL A 4 -0.38 6.92 22.42
CA VAL A 4 -1.68 6.23 22.35
C VAL A 4 -2.82 7.21 22.09
N LYS A 5 -2.76 8.42 22.65
CA LYS A 5 -3.75 9.48 22.40
C LYS A 5 -3.76 9.99 20.95
N HIS A 6 -2.68 9.76 20.20
CA HIS A 6 -2.54 10.14 18.80
C HIS A 6 -2.79 8.98 17.84
N LEU A 7 -3.01 7.77 18.36
CA LEU A 7 -3.29 6.60 17.54
C LEU A 7 -4.49 6.81 16.59
N PRO A 8 -5.60 7.45 17.02
CA PRO A 8 -6.72 7.73 16.09
C PRO A 8 -6.32 8.64 14.93
N LEU A 9 -5.43 9.61 15.15
CA LEU A 9 -4.95 10.51 14.10
C LEU A 9 -4.00 9.80 13.13
N ALA A 10 -3.16 8.90 13.64
CA ALA A 10 -2.29 8.07 12.81
C ALA A 10 -3.09 7.11 11.94
N GLU A 11 -4.11 6.45 12.50
CA GLU A 11 -5.03 5.58 11.77
C GLU A 11 -5.81 6.35 10.70
N PHE A 12 -6.36 7.52 11.07
CA PHE A 12 -7.03 8.40 10.11
C PHE A 12 -6.11 8.78 8.96
N SER A 13 -4.86 9.17 9.25
CA SER A 13 -3.87 9.55 8.24
C SER A 13 -3.52 8.37 7.34
N TYR A 14 -3.32 7.17 7.90
CA TYR A 14 -3.02 5.96 7.15
C TYR A 14 -4.17 5.57 6.21
N ASN A 15 -5.41 5.56 6.71
CA ASN A 15 -6.59 5.15 5.94
C ASN A 15 -6.95 6.12 4.80
N ASN A 16 -6.53 7.38 4.91
CA ASN A 16 -6.79 8.43 3.92
C ASN A 16 -5.58 8.79 3.05
N SER A 17 -4.43 8.15 3.27
CA SER A 17 -3.25 8.35 2.43
C SER A 17 -3.35 7.48 1.17
N TYR A 18 -2.86 8.02 0.06
CA TYR A 18 -2.85 7.28 -1.21
C TYR A 18 -1.96 6.04 -1.11
N HIS A 19 -2.53 4.87 -1.37
CA HIS A 19 -1.79 3.61 -1.33
C HIS A 19 -1.46 3.13 -2.74
N ALA A 20 -0.19 3.18 -3.13
CA ALA A 20 0.26 2.91 -4.51
C ALA A 20 -0.15 1.53 -5.04
N SER A 21 -0.18 0.51 -4.18
CA SER A 21 -0.60 -0.84 -4.58
C SER A 21 -2.09 -0.90 -4.92
N ILE A 22 -2.94 -0.17 -4.21
CA ILE A 22 -4.40 -0.13 -4.44
C ILE A 22 -4.75 0.95 -5.49
N LYS A 23 -3.86 1.92 -5.71
CA LYS A 23 -4.07 3.16 -6.48
C LYS A 23 -5.31 3.95 -6.04
N ALA A 24 -5.61 3.89 -4.75
CA ALA A 24 -6.65 4.64 -4.05
C ALA A 24 -6.27 4.69 -2.57
N THR A 25 -6.98 5.47 -1.77
CA THR A 25 -6.88 5.40 -0.30
C THR A 25 -7.60 4.14 0.21
N PRO A 26 -7.15 3.51 1.32
CA PRO A 26 -7.89 2.43 1.96
C PRO A 26 -9.36 2.77 2.27
N TYR A 27 -9.64 4.02 2.67
CA TYR A 27 -11.00 4.50 2.92
C TYR A 27 -11.87 4.49 1.65
N GLU A 28 -11.38 5.06 0.54
CA GLU A 28 -12.10 5.04 -0.75
C GLU A 28 -12.33 3.62 -1.25
N ALA A 29 -11.36 2.74 -1.03
CA ALA A 29 -11.47 1.33 -1.40
C ALA A 29 -12.59 0.61 -0.62
N LEU A 30 -12.78 0.97 0.66
CA LEU A 30 -13.77 0.34 1.53
C LEU A 30 -15.19 0.91 1.32
N TYR A 31 -15.31 2.24 1.22
CA TYR A 31 -16.60 2.92 1.18
C TYR A 31 -17.01 3.40 -0.21
N GLY A 32 -16.15 3.22 -1.21
CA GLY A 32 -16.41 3.62 -2.60
C GLY A 32 -16.38 5.14 -2.84
N ARG A 33 -16.07 5.93 -1.81
CA ARG A 33 -16.16 7.41 -1.78
C ARG A 33 -14.99 8.04 -1.05
N LYS A 34 -14.73 9.32 -1.32
CA LYS A 34 -13.69 10.09 -0.61
C LYS A 34 -14.09 10.39 0.84
N CYS A 35 -13.11 10.42 1.74
CA CYS A 35 -13.36 10.75 3.14
C CYS A 35 -13.77 12.22 3.30
N ARG A 36 -14.83 12.44 4.08
CA ARG A 36 -15.30 13.77 4.44
C ARG A 36 -14.54 14.24 5.67
N SER A 37 -13.61 15.16 5.46
CA SER A 37 -12.85 15.85 6.52
C SER A 37 -13.26 17.33 6.54
N PRO A 38 -13.28 17.98 7.72
CA PRO A 38 -13.44 19.44 7.82
C PRO A 38 -12.50 20.23 6.90
N VAL A 39 -11.36 19.65 6.52
CA VAL A 39 -10.33 20.26 5.66
C VAL A 39 -10.59 20.04 4.16
N CYS A 40 -11.38 19.03 3.77
CA CYS A 40 -11.62 18.65 2.37
C CYS A 40 -13.12 18.64 1.99
N TRP A 41 -13.86 19.68 2.38
CA TRP A 41 -15.31 19.81 2.10
C TRP A 41 -15.68 20.12 0.64
N ALA A 42 -14.72 20.47 -0.21
CA ALA A 42 -15.00 21.05 -1.53
C ALA A 42 -15.46 20.06 -2.61
N GLU A 43 -15.27 18.75 -2.44
CA GLU A 43 -15.55 17.74 -3.48
C GLU A 43 -17.00 17.19 -3.43
N VAL A 44 -17.95 17.95 -2.90
CA VAL A 44 -19.37 17.57 -2.87
C VAL A 44 -20.00 17.82 -4.25
N ARG A 45 -19.67 16.94 -5.19
CA ARG A 45 -20.46 16.66 -6.38
C ARG A 45 -20.51 15.15 -6.65
N GLU A 46 -20.83 14.37 -5.62
CA GLU A 46 -21.32 13.00 -5.84
C GLU A 46 -22.82 13.10 -6.17
N SER A 47 -23.15 12.88 -7.44
CA SER A 47 -24.52 12.61 -7.89
C SER A 47 -25.11 11.50 -7.03
N GLN A 48 -26.36 11.66 -6.59
CA GLN A 48 -27.08 10.61 -5.87
C GLN A 48 -27.28 9.42 -6.82
N LEU A 49 -26.32 8.49 -6.83
CA LEU A 49 -26.47 7.21 -7.51
C LEU A 49 -27.52 6.38 -6.77
N THR A 50 -28.38 5.71 -7.51
CA THR A 50 -29.45 4.88 -6.95
C THR A 50 -28.82 3.65 -6.28
N GLY A 51 -29.45 3.10 -5.24
CA GLY A 51 -28.92 1.95 -4.47
C GLY A 51 -28.33 0.79 -5.30
N PRO A 52 -28.97 0.34 -6.40
CA PRO A 52 -28.44 -0.74 -7.24
C PRO A 52 -27.15 -0.38 -8.00
N GLU A 53 -27.02 0.85 -8.47
CA GLU A 53 -25.84 1.32 -9.22
C GLU A 53 -24.62 1.41 -8.30
N LEU A 54 -24.82 1.86 -7.06
CA LEU A 54 -23.78 1.86 -6.02
C LEU A 54 -23.26 0.46 -5.71
N ILE A 55 -24.14 -0.54 -5.66
CA ILE A 55 -23.74 -1.94 -5.40
C ILE A 55 -22.88 -2.46 -6.55
N GLN A 56 -23.27 -2.19 -7.79
CA GLN A 56 -22.54 -2.63 -8.97
C GLN A 56 -21.16 -1.97 -9.07
N GLU A 57 -21.07 -0.64 -8.90
CA GLU A 57 -19.78 0.05 -8.84
C GLU A 57 -18.89 -0.47 -7.71
N THR A 58 -19.46 -0.75 -6.54
CA THR A 58 -18.72 -1.26 -5.39
C THR A 58 -18.16 -2.65 -5.69
N MET A 59 -18.93 -3.53 -6.34
CA MET A 59 -18.46 -4.84 -6.76
C MET A 59 -17.29 -4.74 -7.75
N GLU A 60 -17.39 -3.86 -8.75
CA GLU A 60 -16.32 -3.63 -9.73
C GLU A 60 -15.04 -3.09 -9.06
N LYS A 61 -15.19 -2.11 -8.16
CA LYS A 61 -14.07 -1.58 -7.36
C LYS A 61 -13.43 -2.69 -6.52
N ILE A 62 -14.21 -3.56 -5.86
CA ILE A 62 -13.69 -4.69 -5.07
C ILE A 62 -12.88 -5.64 -5.94
N VAL A 63 -13.37 -6.01 -7.14
CA VAL A 63 -12.64 -6.89 -8.06
C VAL A 63 -11.30 -6.26 -8.47
N LEU A 64 -11.32 -4.97 -8.84
CA LEU A 64 -10.13 -4.23 -9.21
C LEU A 64 -9.10 -4.14 -8.07
N ILE A 65 -9.56 -3.88 -6.85
CA ILE A 65 -8.68 -3.82 -5.66
C ILE A 65 -8.05 -5.19 -5.41
N LYS A 66 -8.82 -6.29 -5.49
CA LYS A 66 -8.30 -7.65 -5.34
C LYS A 66 -7.21 -7.97 -6.37
N GLN A 67 -7.45 -7.66 -7.64
CA GLN A 67 -6.46 -7.85 -8.71
C GLN A 67 -5.18 -7.06 -8.45
N ARG A 68 -5.31 -5.80 -8.05
CA ARG A 68 -4.17 -4.91 -7.73
C ARG A 68 -3.36 -5.41 -6.52
N MET A 69 -4.03 -5.89 -5.48
CA MET A 69 -3.39 -6.49 -4.32
C MET A 69 -2.63 -7.76 -4.70
N GLN A 70 -3.25 -8.65 -5.50
CA GLN A 70 -2.59 -9.86 -5.98
C GLN A 70 -1.32 -9.53 -6.77
N ALA A 71 -1.40 -8.59 -7.71
CA ALA A 71 -0.24 -8.15 -8.49
C ALA A 71 0.87 -7.52 -7.62
N ALA A 72 0.53 -6.86 -6.52
CA ALA A 72 1.53 -6.37 -5.56
C ALA A 72 2.17 -7.52 -4.77
N GLN A 73 1.37 -8.47 -4.30
CA GLN A 73 1.86 -9.66 -3.59
C GLN A 73 2.76 -10.51 -4.48
N ASP A 74 2.40 -10.74 -5.73
CA ASP A 74 3.19 -11.51 -6.70
C ASP A 74 4.54 -10.84 -6.97
N ARG A 75 4.57 -9.49 -7.07
CA ARG A 75 5.83 -8.73 -7.18
C ARG A 75 6.73 -8.91 -5.96
N GLN A 76 6.16 -8.79 -4.76
CA GLN A 76 6.91 -9.00 -3.52
C GLN A 76 7.46 -10.43 -3.42
N LYS A 77 6.63 -11.41 -3.76
CA LYS A 77 7.01 -12.83 -3.81
C LYS A 77 8.14 -13.07 -4.80
N ASN A 78 8.04 -12.52 -6.01
CA ASN A 78 9.09 -12.64 -7.02
C ASN A 78 10.44 -12.06 -6.51
N TYR A 79 10.43 -10.88 -5.88
CA TYR A 79 11.63 -10.30 -5.31
C TYR A 79 12.23 -11.14 -4.18
N ALA A 80 11.39 -11.65 -3.27
CA ALA A 80 11.84 -12.52 -2.19
C ALA A 80 12.41 -13.84 -2.73
N ASP A 81 11.71 -14.50 -3.65
CA ASP A 81 12.11 -15.82 -4.17
C ASP A 81 13.36 -15.73 -5.06
N ARG A 82 13.53 -14.64 -5.84
CA ARG A 82 14.78 -14.39 -6.59
C ARG A 82 15.99 -14.23 -5.67
N LYS A 83 15.80 -13.76 -4.44
CA LYS A 83 16.87 -13.60 -3.44
C LYS A 83 17.04 -14.81 -2.52
N ARG A 84 16.17 -15.83 -2.64
CA ARG A 84 16.29 -17.11 -1.90
C ARG A 84 17.20 -18.12 -2.59
N LYS A 85 17.37 -18.03 -3.91
CA LYS A 85 18.39 -18.82 -4.61
C LYS A 85 19.78 -18.22 -4.35
N PRO A 86 20.84 -19.04 -4.22
CA PRO A 86 22.21 -18.54 -4.20
C PRO A 86 22.44 -17.67 -5.44
N MET A 87 23.02 -16.49 -5.25
CA MET A 87 23.40 -15.64 -6.38
C MET A 87 24.68 -16.21 -7.00
N GLU A 88 24.61 -16.57 -8.28
CA GLU A 88 25.77 -16.99 -9.06
C GLU A 88 26.42 -15.76 -9.69
N PHE A 89 27.75 -15.74 -9.73
CA PHE A 89 28.55 -14.64 -10.27
C PHE A 89 29.54 -15.18 -11.28
N GLU A 90 29.79 -14.42 -12.35
CA GLU A 90 30.80 -14.75 -13.33
C GLU A 90 32.12 -14.02 -13.04
N ILE A 91 33.22 -14.56 -13.56
CA ILE A 91 34.52 -13.90 -13.46
C ILE A 91 34.43 -12.55 -14.17
N ARG A 92 34.81 -11.47 -13.46
CA ARG A 92 34.73 -10.03 -13.85
C ARG A 92 33.47 -9.29 -13.38
N ASP A 93 32.52 -9.95 -12.73
CA ASP A 93 31.41 -9.25 -12.06
C ASP A 93 31.90 -8.37 -10.90
N ARG A 94 31.36 -7.15 -10.81
CA ARG A 94 31.60 -6.24 -9.67
C ARG A 94 30.50 -6.42 -8.64
N VAL A 95 30.86 -6.87 -7.44
CA VAL A 95 29.91 -7.11 -6.34
C VAL A 95 30.22 -6.24 -5.13
N MET A 96 29.18 -5.88 -4.37
CA MET A 96 29.34 -5.17 -3.10
C MET A 96 29.42 -6.17 -1.96
N LEU A 97 30.55 -6.19 -1.25
CA LEU A 97 30.73 -7.05 -0.08
C LEU A 97 29.99 -6.43 1.12
N LYS A 98 29.07 -7.18 1.71
CA LYS A 98 28.47 -6.77 2.99
C LYS A 98 29.47 -7.07 4.11
N VAL A 99 30.22 -6.04 4.51
CA VAL A 99 31.09 -6.10 5.69
C VAL A 99 30.32 -5.64 6.92
N SER A 100 30.33 -6.45 7.98
CA SER A 100 30.00 -5.96 9.31
C SER A 100 31.20 -5.15 9.82
N PRO A 101 31.01 -3.99 10.48
CA PRO A 101 32.11 -3.31 11.14
C PRO A 101 32.70 -4.27 12.16
N TRP A 102 33.94 -4.70 11.96
CA TRP A 102 34.62 -5.53 12.95
C TRP A 102 34.79 -4.68 14.21
N LYS A 103 34.11 -5.08 15.28
CA LYS A 103 34.33 -4.53 16.61
C LYS A 103 35.63 -5.14 17.14
N GLY A 104 36.76 -4.48 16.87
CA GLY A 104 38.07 -4.76 17.47
C GLY A 104 38.68 -6.11 17.12
N VAL A 105 39.42 -6.17 16.00
CA VAL A 105 40.59 -7.05 15.93
C VAL A 105 41.74 -6.24 16.50
N VAL A 106 42.20 -6.64 17.68
CA VAL A 106 43.44 -6.15 18.31
C VAL A 106 44.62 -6.78 17.60
#